data_AF-A0A0V8JQZ2-F1
#
_entry.id   AF-A0A0V8JQZ2-F1
#
_cell.length_a   1.000
_cell.length_b   1.000
_cell.length_c   1.000
_cell.angle_alpha   90.00
_cell.angle_beta   90.00
_cell.angle_gamma   90.00
#
_symmetry.space_group_name_H-M   'P 1'
#
loop_
_entity.id
_entity.type
_entity.pdbx_description
1 polymer ?
#
loop_
_entity_poly.entity_id
_entity_poly.type
_entity_poly.pdbx_seq_one_letter_code
_entity_poly.pdbx_strand_id
1 'polypeptide(L)' 'MKKNLLNSSPKSNVKVLDSLIAEMFLDKVIADFQKAKLKKEIDQSLEKKSKEDFFKLTDQLKSIS' A
#
# COMPACT_ATOMS: atom_id res chain seq x y z
N MET A 1 -1.57 1.56 17.94
CA MET A 1 -1.61 1.87 19.40
C MET A 1 -1.74 3.38 19.59
N LYS A 2 -2.65 3.90 20.42
CA LYS A 2 -2.87 5.36 20.57
C LYS A 2 -2.74 5.93 22.00
N LYS A 3 -2.48 5.10 23.02
CA LYS A 3 -2.70 5.51 24.44
C LYS A 3 -1.45 5.89 25.27
N ASN A 4 -0.24 5.85 24.71
CA ASN A 4 0.99 6.05 25.51
C ASN A 4 1.81 7.31 25.16
N LEU A 5 1.33 8.19 24.28
CA LEU A 5 2.10 9.33 23.75
C LEU A 5 2.22 10.53 24.71
N LEU A 6 1.41 10.59 25.77
CA LEU A 6 1.27 11.81 26.59
C LEU A 6 2.30 11.93 27.72
N ASN A 7 3.09 10.89 28.01
CA ASN A 7 4.02 10.86 29.17
C ASN A 7 5.50 10.63 28.80
N SER A 8 5.87 10.67 27.52
CA SER A 8 7.23 10.41 27.06
C SER A 8 8.08 11.69 26.93
N SER A 9 9.35 11.60 27.31
CA SER A 9 10.34 12.69 27.13
C SER A 9 10.40 13.17 25.67
N PRO A 10 10.80 14.42 25.39
CA PRO A 10 10.88 14.95 24.01
C PRO A 10 11.69 14.05 23.06
N LYS A 11 12.78 13.44 23.53
CA LYS A 11 13.61 12.49 22.74
C LYS A 11 12.86 11.19 22.39
N SER A 12 12.06 10.67 23.31
CA SER A 12 11.19 9.51 23.03
C SER A 12 10.03 9.87 22.10
N ASN A 13 9.50 11.09 22.17
CA ASN A 13 8.45 11.54 21.25
C ASN A 13 8.95 11.62 19.81
N VAL A 14 10.17 12.09 19.58
CA VAL A 14 10.80 12.11 18.25
C VAL A 14 10.96 10.70 17.70
N LYS A 15 11.50 9.75 18.47
CA LYS A 15 11.62 8.34 18.02
C LYS A 15 10.27 7.70 17.69
N VAL A 16 9.22 8.02 18.46
CA VAL A 16 7.87 7.53 18.19
C VAL A 16 7.30 8.14 16.91
N LEU A 17 7.53 9.44 16.66
CA LEU A 17 7.15 10.10 15.42
C LEU A 17 7.89 9.52 14.22
N ASP A 18 9.20 9.31 14.31
CA ASP A 18 10.00 8.70 13.24
C ASP A 18 9.49 7.30 12.89
N SER A 19 9.17 6.50 13.91
CA SER A 19 8.60 5.16 13.72
C SER A 19 7.23 5.20 13.04
N LEU A 20 6.37 6.16 13.42
CA LEU A 20 5.05 6.31 12.82
C LEU A 20 5.15 6.75 11.35
N ILE A 21 6.08 7.67 11.04
CA ILE A 21 6.34 8.12 9.67
C ILE A 21 6.86 6.96 8.82
N ALA A 22 7.76 6.13 9.36
CA ALA A 22 8.28 4.96 8.66
C ALA A 22 7.17 3.94 8.36
N GLU A 23 6.26 3.70 9.30
CA GLU A 23 5.11 2.81 9.12
C GLU A 23 4.17 3.34 8.02
N MET A 24 3.79 4.62 8.08
CA MET A 24 2.97 5.26 7.05
C MET A 24 3.62 5.23 5.67
N PHE A 25 4.94 5.44 5.61
CA PHE A 25 5.70 5.37 4.37
C PHE A 25 5.67 3.94 3.80
N LEU A 26 5.92 2.94 4.64
CA LEU A 26 5.90 1.54 4.23
C LEU A 26 4.52 1.13 3.70
N ASP A 27 3.44 1.48 4.41
CA ASP A 27 2.07 1.21 4.00
C ASP A 27 1.77 1.82 2.62
N LYS A 28 2.18 3.08 2.42
CA LYS A 28 2.01 3.76 1.13
C LYS A 28 2.78 3.05 0.01
N VAL A 29 4.05 2.72 0.24
CA VAL A 29 4.90 2.07 -0.78
C VAL A 29 4.36 0.69 -1.15
N ILE A 30 3.89 -0.10 -0.17
CA ILE A 30 3.28 -1.41 -0.42
C ILE A 30 2.01 -1.26 -1.25
N ALA A 31 1.12 -0.34 -0.90
CA ALA A 31 -0.11 -0.09 -1.64
C ALA A 31 0.17 0.37 -3.08
N ASP A 32 1.09 1.32 -3.25
CA ASP A 32 1.49 1.83 -4.57
C ASP A 32 2.12 0.72 -5.43
N PHE A 33 2.97 -0.12 -4.84
CA PHE A 33 3.59 -1.26 -5.53
C PHE A 33 2.56 -2.30 -5.97
N GLN A 34 1.61 -2.67 -5.10
CA GLN A 34 0.54 -3.61 -5.45
C GLN A 34 -0.32 -3.09 -6.60
N LYS A 35 -0.69 -1.80 -6.57
CA LYS A 35 -1.43 -1.14 -7.65
C LYS A 35 -0.64 -1.14 -8.96
N ALA A 36 0.65 -0.82 -8.92
CA ALA A 36 1.51 -0.82 -10.10
C ALA A 36 1.66 -2.22 -10.70
N LYS A 37 1.83 -3.25 -9.84
CA LYS A 37 1.90 -4.65 -10.27
C LYS A 37 0.60 -5.11 -10.94
N LEU A 38 -0.56 -4.83 -10.35
CA LEU A 38 -1.86 -5.16 -10.93
C LEU A 38 -2.07 -4.51 -12.31
N LYS A 39 -1.73 -3.22 -12.44
CA LYS A 39 -1.80 -2.53 -13.75
C LYS A 39 -0.95 -3.22 -14.81
N LYS A 40 0.29 -3.58 -14.46
CA LYS A 40 1.19 -4.32 -15.36
C LYS A 40 0.60 -5.68 -15.77
N GLU A 41 0.00 -6.42 -14.84
CA GLU A 41 -0.63 -7.71 -15.15
C GLU A 41 -1.88 -7.55 -16.03
N ILE A 42 -2.66 -6.48 -15.81
CA ILE A 42 -3.79 -6.11 -16.68
C ILE A 42 -3.29 -5.83 -18.10
N ASP A 43 -2.24 -5.03 -18.27
CA ASP A 43 -1.67 -4.74 -19.58
C ASP A 43 -1.21 -6.02 -20.29
N GLN A 44 -0.55 -6.93 -19.56
CA GLN A 44 -0.15 -8.24 -20.09
C GLN A 44 -1.33 -9.13 -20.46
N SER A 45 -2.44 -9.08 -19.71
CA SER A 45 -3.65 -9.83 -20.05
C SER A 45 -4.27 -9.34 -21.36
N LEU A 46 -4.22 -8.03 -21.63
CA LEU A 46 -4.65 -7.44 -22.89
C LEU A 46 -3.77 -7.88 -24.06
N GLU A 47 -2.45 -7.85 -23.90
CA GLU A 47 -1.49 -8.34 -24.91
C GLU A 47 -1.76 -9.81 -25.27
N LYS A 48 -2.03 -10.64 -24.27
CA LYS A 48 -2.36 -12.06 -24.43
C LYS A 48 -3.79 -12.33 -24.88
N LYS A 49 -4.63 -11.29 -24.99
CA LYS A 49 -6.07 -11.38 -25.26
C LYS A 49 -6.82 -12.31 -24.28
N SER A 50 -6.33 -12.41 -23.04
CA SER A 50 -6.95 -13.20 -21.98
C SER A 50 -8.06 -12.41 -21.32
N LYS A 51 -9.31 -12.71 -21.71
CA LYS A 51 -10.49 -11.99 -21.23
C LYS A 51 -10.76 -12.27 -19.75
N GLU A 52 -10.66 -13.53 -19.32
CA GLU A 52 -10.91 -13.90 -17.93
C GLU A 52 -9.91 -13.21 -16.98
N ASP A 53 -8.62 -13.22 -17.33
CA ASP A 53 -7.57 -12.61 -16.51
C ASP A 53 -7.76 -11.09 -16.42
N PHE A 54 -8.10 -10.44 -17.54
CA PHE A 54 -8.37 -9.00 -17.56
C PHE A 54 -9.48 -8.61 -16.57
N PHE A 55 -10.63 -9.30 -16.61
CA PHE A 55 -11.73 -9.00 -15.72
C PHE A 55 -11.37 -9.27 -14.26
N LYS A 56 -10.76 -10.43 -13.97
CA LYS A 56 -10.34 -10.80 -12.62
C LYS A 56 -9.37 -9.78 -12.01
N LEU A 57 -8.35 -9.37 -12.76
CA LEU A 57 -7.35 -8.41 -12.30
C LEU A 57 -7.92 -7.00 -12.17
N THR A 58 -8.83 -6.61 -13.08
CA THR A 58 -9.52 -5.31 -13.00
C THR A 58 -10.42 -5.23 -11.77
N ASP A 59 -11.14 -6.29 -11.44
CA ASP A 59 -11.99 -6.32 -10.25
C ASP A 59 -11.16 -6.34 -8.96
N GLN A 60 -10.00 -7.00 -8.95
CA GLN A 60 -9.03 -6.87 -7.86
C GLN A 60 -8.48 -5.44 -7.73
N LEU A 61 -8.22 -4.75 -8.83
CA LEU A 61 -7.77 -3.36 -8.78
C LEU A 61 -8.85 -2.43 -8.20
N LYS A 62 -10.13 -2.66 -8.54
CA LYS A 62 -11.27 -1.89 -8.00
C LYS A 62 -11.51 -2.11 -6.51
N SER A 63 -11.16 -3.26 -5.95
CA SER A 63 -11.34 -3.51 -4.51
C SER A 63 -10.25 -2.87 -3.64
N ILE A 64 -9.08 -2.58 -4.23
CA ILE A 64 -7.91 -1.97 -3.57
C ILE A 64 -7.82 -0.46 -3.83
N SER A 65 -8.54 0.04 -4.85
CA SER A 65 -8.57 1.47 -5.21
C SER A 65 -9.71 2.22 -4.57
#